data_AF-A0A831LNZ7-F1
#
_entry.id   AF-A0A831LNZ7-F1
#
_cell.length_a   1.000
_cell.length_b   1.000
_cell.length_c   1.000
_cell.angle_alpha   90.00
_cell.angle_beta   90.00
_cell.angle_gamma   90.00
#
_symmetry.space_group_name_H-M   'P 1'
#
loop_
_entity.id
_entity.type
_entity.pdbx_description
1 polymer ?
#
loop_
_entity_poly.entity_id
_entity_poly.type
_entity_poly.pdbx_seq_one_letter_code
_entity_poly.pdbx_strand_id
1 'polypeptide(L)'
;MKRTGTFLTFGAALGCLCFVFSGCGKEPAGTAAGAGAEAGPAAAGPLFGYPAAGEPWYHVRCALELESVPGGPAGADWTVDRVLVDGARVRDFLVFQDGREVDKHAVKAARGKIALEVKARHVWRPGAPVEMKVDLVEPESGDIQVLAASGTAPSGKGYWDPAWKNYLSLVLSEEHGYERRSYPVHATVGVLADYLGSPDEVRVVRAEKAGPDVLYREVPSQVYDVVTWRDPDLLTAEESDAVTGEKVVRYHPTTTFSVAFLADVGAREKATYLVFYNNPGALKPAYATDLTVTKGQGLGRTVENDFYRIVLHETSGVVHEIVEKTTGITLEHKLETNGAIHWNPDLYAPPHAWYHSSDWTDPEARETAGPVFYAVNLEGRLPQPEAVDIGLRYRFYAGSPVVMVESIMTVGRDVFVKAVRNAEVVFNHEVFTKAAFKRDGRTEVLDFAASRMHPDHAAVLRPDTPWVTFFDEGRGVGFATLFLDQATPNLRGGQASLQQPYIYIQHGLWFYVSRGFVYSFGSNNQTRMLPVAAGSVYYDRSAWIAYPVPKREGLGDYLDGRSNALKWPLDVREDIETYAESPEGWLVPILTEPFEEGVRDARGGKERRK
;
A
#
# COMPACT_ATOMS: atom_id res chain seq x y z
N MET A 1 -62.12 -9.16 14.84
CA MET A 1 -63.24 -8.18 14.77
C MET A 1 -62.92 -7.01 15.68
N LYS A 2 -62.92 -5.79 15.11
CA LYS A 2 -63.21 -4.43 15.64
C LYS A 2 -62.62 -4.03 17.02
N ARG A 3 -61.66 -3.07 17.08
CA ARG A 3 -61.80 -1.58 17.11
C ARG A 3 -62.62 -1.11 18.33
N THR A 4 -62.10 -0.25 19.21
CA THR A 4 -61.82 1.22 19.10
C THR A 4 -60.92 1.65 20.29
N GLY A 5 -59.95 2.57 20.26
CA GLY A 5 -59.90 3.98 19.79
C GLY A 5 -60.00 4.92 21.03
N THR A 6 -59.03 5.78 21.38
CA THR A 6 -58.87 7.22 20.99
C THR A 6 -57.70 7.81 21.84
N PHE A 7 -56.56 8.24 21.27
CA PHE A 7 -56.12 9.59 20.82
C PHE A 7 -55.78 10.66 21.90
N LEU A 8 -54.54 11.17 21.85
CA LEU A 8 -54.21 12.61 21.91
C LEU A 8 -52.79 12.89 21.35
N THR A 9 -52.73 13.85 20.43
CA THR A 9 -51.60 14.51 19.74
C THR A 9 -51.06 15.68 20.59
N PHE A 10 -49.92 16.37 20.39
CA PHE A 10 -49.29 17.00 19.21
C PHE A 10 -47.87 17.50 19.60
N GLY A 11 -46.97 17.72 18.63
CA GLY A 11 -45.88 18.71 18.77
C GLY A 11 -44.58 18.41 18.04
N ALA A 12 -44.54 18.60 16.71
CA ALA A 12 -43.32 18.68 15.92
C ALA A 12 -42.98 20.15 15.64
N ALA A 13 -41.70 20.53 15.68
CA ALA A 13 -41.22 21.85 15.24
C ALA A 13 -40.08 21.66 14.23
N LEU A 14 -40.34 22.12 13.00
CA LEU A 14 -39.47 22.21 11.84
C LEU A 14 -39.00 23.67 11.74
N GLY A 15 -37.70 23.92 11.64
CA GLY A 15 -37.14 25.27 11.49
C GLY A 15 -36.56 25.50 10.09
N CYS A 16 -37.34 26.11 9.21
CA CYS A 16 -36.89 26.76 7.98
C CYS A 16 -36.36 28.17 8.30
N LEU A 17 -35.24 28.59 7.70
CA LEU A 17 -34.85 30.00 7.62
C LEU A 17 -34.93 30.46 6.16
N CYS A 18 -35.82 31.43 5.91
CA CYS A 18 -35.97 32.12 4.64
C CYS A 18 -35.22 33.46 4.64
N PHE A 19 -34.80 33.82 3.42
CA PHE A 19 -34.32 35.11 2.95
C PHE A 19 -35.20 36.31 3.32
N VAL A 20 -34.57 37.49 3.47
CA VAL A 20 -35.23 38.80 3.37
C VAL A 20 -34.46 39.66 2.36
N PHE A 21 -35.19 40.12 1.34
CA PHE A 21 -34.84 41.22 0.43
C PHE A 21 -35.68 42.46 0.79
N SER A 22 -35.11 43.65 0.58
CA SER A 22 -35.76 44.95 0.28
C SER A 22 -34.63 45.92 -0.09
N GLY A 23 -34.47 46.47 -1.30
CA GLY A 23 -35.31 47.46 -2.02
C GLY A 23 -34.72 48.88 -1.78
N CYS A 24 -34.55 49.86 -2.68
CA CYS A 24 -35.04 50.16 -4.04
C CYS A 24 -34.29 51.38 -4.64
N GLY A 25 -34.32 51.51 -5.99
CA GLY A 25 -34.43 52.77 -6.75
C GLY A 25 -33.17 53.18 -7.55
N LYS A 26 -33.21 53.66 -8.81
CA LYS A 26 -34.26 53.98 -9.80
C LYS A 26 -33.54 54.23 -11.16
N GLU A 27 -34.11 53.76 -12.27
CA GLU A 27 -33.86 54.15 -13.70
C GLU A 27 -34.64 55.45 -14.07
N PRO A 28 -34.67 56.04 -15.31
CA PRO A 28 -34.30 55.51 -16.66
C PRO A 28 -33.76 56.49 -17.75
N ALA A 29 -33.43 55.90 -18.92
CA ALA A 29 -33.86 56.26 -20.30
C ALA A 29 -32.87 56.82 -21.36
N GLY A 30 -32.83 56.11 -22.52
CA GLY A 30 -32.54 56.57 -23.90
C GLY A 30 -31.07 56.46 -24.34
N THR A 31 -30.65 55.95 -25.51
CA THR A 31 -31.30 55.66 -26.80
C THR A 31 -30.36 54.82 -27.70
N ALA A 32 -30.91 53.84 -28.40
CA ALA A 32 -30.64 53.32 -29.75
C ALA A 32 -29.21 53.16 -30.37
N ALA A 33 -29.02 51.95 -30.90
CA ALA A 33 -28.43 51.57 -32.21
C ALA A 33 -26.91 51.35 -32.34
N GLY A 34 -26.56 50.17 -32.87
CA GLY A 34 -25.27 49.91 -33.52
C GLY A 34 -24.79 48.47 -33.40
N ALA A 35 -25.12 47.64 -34.40
CA ALA A 35 -24.64 46.28 -34.54
C ALA A 35 -23.11 46.20 -34.63
N GLY A 36 -22.51 45.31 -33.85
CA GLY A 36 -21.16 44.81 -34.01
C GLY A 36 -21.18 43.33 -33.66
N ALA A 37 -20.90 42.48 -34.65
CA ALA A 37 -20.81 41.04 -34.47
C ALA A 37 -19.70 40.72 -33.47
N GLU A 38 -20.07 40.36 -32.24
CA GLU A 38 -19.15 39.76 -31.29
C GLU A 38 -18.88 38.32 -31.75
N ALA A 39 -17.61 38.08 -32.07
CA ALA A 39 -17.07 36.76 -32.30
C ALA A 39 -17.42 35.87 -31.09
N GLY A 40 -18.02 34.71 -31.36
CA GLY A 40 -18.24 33.68 -30.35
C GLY A 40 -16.92 33.28 -29.68
N PRO A 41 -16.97 32.74 -28.45
CA PRO A 41 -15.77 32.34 -27.73
C PRO A 41 -15.01 31.31 -28.55
N ALA A 42 -13.73 31.59 -28.82
CA ALA A 42 -12.84 30.63 -29.47
C ALA A 42 -12.83 29.33 -28.64
N ALA A 43 -13.12 28.20 -29.30
CA ALA A 43 -12.91 26.89 -28.72
C ALA A 43 -11.46 26.81 -28.22
N ALA A 44 -11.28 26.61 -26.91
CA ALA A 44 -9.94 26.46 -26.34
C ALA A 44 -9.27 25.23 -26.98
N GLY A 45 -8.04 25.41 -27.48
CA GLY A 45 -7.27 24.33 -28.08
C GLY A 45 -6.98 23.19 -27.08
N PRO A 46 -6.45 22.05 -27.55
CA PRO A 46 -6.13 20.91 -26.70
C PRO A 46 -5.25 21.29 -25.50
N LEU A 47 -5.58 20.76 -24.33
CA LEU A 47 -4.79 20.87 -23.11
C LEU A 47 -3.88 19.66 -22.97
N PHE A 48 -2.62 19.89 -22.67
CA PHE A 48 -1.61 18.85 -22.50
C PHE A 48 -1.20 18.78 -21.04
N GLY A 49 -1.12 17.56 -20.50
CA GLY A 49 -0.77 17.35 -19.10
C GLY A 49 0.19 16.19 -18.89
N TYR A 50 0.64 16.11 -17.63
CA TYR A 50 1.72 15.24 -17.18
C TYR A 50 1.31 14.44 -15.95
N PRO A 51 1.95 13.29 -15.71
CA PRO A 51 1.89 12.66 -14.40
C PRO A 51 2.50 13.59 -13.34
N ALA A 52 1.72 13.98 -12.34
CA ALA A 52 2.18 14.70 -11.15
C ALA A 52 1.04 14.85 -10.14
N ALA A 53 1.37 14.89 -8.85
CA ALA A 53 0.41 15.18 -7.76
C ALA A 53 -0.88 14.33 -7.81
N GLY A 54 -0.75 13.04 -8.11
CA GLY A 54 -1.87 12.09 -8.19
C GLY A 54 -2.44 11.88 -9.60
N GLU A 55 -2.05 12.72 -10.57
CA GLU A 55 -2.26 12.43 -12.00
C GLU A 55 -1.32 11.29 -12.42
N PRO A 56 -1.80 10.16 -12.97
CA PRO A 56 -0.95 9.02 -13.28
C PRO A 56 -0.32 9.07 -14.68
N TRP A 57 -0.86 9.83 -15.63
CA TRP A 57 -0.44 9.67 -17.03
C TRP A 57 -0.26 10.99 -17.78
N TYR A 58 0.63 10.93 -18.77
CA TYR A 58 0.72 11.96 -19.80
C TYR A 58 -0.57 11.95 -20.60
N HIS A 59 -1.12 13.13 -20.87
CA HIS A 59 -2.42 13.23 -21.50
C HIS A 59 -2.57 14.39 -22.46
N VAL A 60 -3.51 14.21 -23.37
CA VAL A 60 -4.16 15.30 -24.10
C VAL A 60 -5.64 15.33 -23.71
N ARG A 61 -6.18 16.52 -23.50
CA ARG A 61 -7.58 16.78 -23.18
C ARG A 61 -8.16 17.74 -24.21
N CYS A 62 -9.19 17.32 -24.92
CA CYS A 62 -9.82 18.12 -25.98
C CYS A 62 -11.27 18.40 -25.65
N ALA A 63 -11.69 19.66 -25.80
CA ALA A 63 -13.10 20.01 -25.89
C ALA A 63 -13.63 19.71 -27.30
N LEU A 64 -14.77 19.05 -27.37
CA LEU A 64 -15.38 18.54 -28.60
C LEU A 64 -16.87 18.91 -28.59
N GLU A 65 -17.40 19.32 -29.73
CA GLU A 65 -18.81 19.69 -29.87
C GLU A 65 -19.42 19.09 -31.13
N LEU A 66 -20.59 18.47 -30.97
CA LEU A 66 -21.53 18.18 -32.04
C LEU A 66 -22.58 19.29 -32.09
N GLU A 67 -22.48 20.16 -33.09
CA GLU A 67 -23.29 21.38 -33.25
C GLU A 67 -24.77 21.12 -33.55
N SER A 68 -25.10 19.95 -34.09
CA SER A 68 -26.47 19.54 -34.38
C SER A 68 -26.62 18.05 -34.16
N VAL A 69 -27.43 17.69 -33.16
CA VAL A 69 -27.77 16.30 -32.86
C VAL A 69 -28.77 15.80 -33.92
N PRO A 70 -28.47 14.70 -34.65
CA PRO A 70 -29.44 14.04 -35.54
C PRO A 70 -30.74 13.73 -34.80
N GLY A 71 -31.88 13.72 -35.48
CA GLY A 71 -33.23 13.74 -34.89
C GLY A 71 -33.68 12.51 -34.07
N GLY A 72 -32.94 12.15 -33.03
CA GLY A 72 -33.28 11.15 -32.02
C GLY A 72 -34.05 11.75 -30.83
N PRO A 73 -34.58 10.90 -29.93
CA PRO A 73 -35.37 11.33 -28.79
C PRO A 73 -34.55 12.21 -27.84
N ALA A 74 -35.18 13.30 -27.39
CA ALA A 74 -34.59 14.20 -26.40
C ALA A 74 -34.24 13.43 -25.11
N GLY A 75 -32.96 13.47 -24.72
CA GLY A 75 -32.47 12.89 -23.47
C GLY A 75 -31.85 11.49 -23.58
N ALA A 76 -31.71 10.94 -24.80
CA ALA A 76 -31.01 9.68 -25.03
C ALA A 76 -29.51 9.76 -24.70
N ASP A 77 -28.96 8.63 -24.29
CA ASP A 77 -27.56 8.46 -23.91
C ASP A 77 -26.68 8.12 -25.10
N TRP A 78 -25.80 9.04 -25.47
CA TRP A 78 -24.79 8.81 -26.50
C TRP A 78 -23.58 8.08 -25.91
N THR A 79 -22.90 7.30 -26.75
CA THR A 79 -21.70 6.56 -26.34
C THR A 79 -20.45 7.10 -27.04
N VAL A 80 -19.40 7.39 -26.27
CA VAL A 80 -18.04 7.51 -26.80
C VAL A 80 -17.46 6.10 -26.97
N ASP A 81 -17.45 5.62 -28.21
CA ASP A 81 -17.05 4.24 -28.53
C ASP A 81 -15.55 4.11 -28.81
N ARG A 82 -15.00 5.07 -29.56
CA ARG A 82 -13.61 5.06 -30.01
C ARG A 82 -12.94 6.40 -29.80
N VAL A 83 -11.73 6.34 -29.25
CA VAL A 83 -10.82 7.48 -29.18
C VAL A 83 -9.55 7.12 -29.92
N LEU A 84 -9.15 7.99 -30.85
CA LEU A 84 -7.88 7.94 -31.56
C LEU A 84 -7.08 9.20 -31.21
N VAL A 85 -5.80 9.04 -30.91
CA VAL A 85 -4.85 10.16 -30.82
C VAL A 85 -3.70 9.88 -31.77
N ASP A 86 -3.45 10.79 -32.72
CA ASP A 86 -2.49 10.63 -33.82
C ASP A 86 -2.67 9.31 -34.60
N GLY A 87 -3.93 8.91 -34.77
CA GLY A 87 -4.33 7.67 -35.45
C GLY A 87 -4.19 6.39 -34.62
N ALA A 88 -3.58 6.44 -33.43
CA ALA A 88 -3.49 5.31 -32.53
C ALA A 88 -4.74 5.18 -31.66
N ARG A 89 -5.28 3.97 -31.49
CA ARG A 89 -6.40 3.69 -30.58
C ARG A 89 -5.96 3.92 -29.14
N VAL A 90 -6.71 4.73 -28.41
CA VAL A 90 -6.52 4.96 -26.98
C VAL A 90 -7.71 4.35 -26.22
N ARG A 91 -7.40 3.44 -25.30
CA ARG A 91 -8.42 2.78 -24.46
C ARG A 91 -8.50 3.38 -23.06
N ASP A 92 -7.39 3.97 -22.61
CA ASP A 92 -7.32 4.69 -21.34
C ASP A 92 -7.74 6.15 -21.58
N PHE A 93 -9.03 6.42 -21.43
CA PHE A 93 -9.59 7.77 -21.54
C PHE A 93 -10.74 8.00 -20.56
N LEU A 94 -11.00 9.27 -20.28
CA LEU A 94 -12.10 9.74 -19.45
C LEU A 94 -12.93 10.76 -20.23
N VAL A 95 -14.25 10.73 -20.02
CA VAL A 95 -15.21 11.64 -20.66
C VAL A 95 -15.75 12.61 -19.62
N PHE A 96 -15.85 13.89 -19.97
CA PHE A 96 -16.38 14.93 -19.10
C PHE A 96 -17.51 15.70 -19.78
N GLN A 97 -18.53 16.05 -19.01
CA GLN A 97 -19.55 17.04 -19.37
C GLN A 97 -19.75 18.02 -18.21
N ASP A 98 -19.86 19.31 -18.51
CA ASP A 98 -20.01 20.38 -17.51
C ASP A 98 -18.97 20.33 -16.38
N GLY A 99 -17.72 19.99 -16.75
CA GLY A 99 -16.58 19.90 -15.83
C GLY A 99 -16.59 18.68 -14.90
N ARG A 100 -17.50 17.72 -15.11
CA ARG A 100 -17.58 16.48 -14.31
C ARG A 100 -17.33 15.27 -15.19
N GLU A 101 -16.64 14.28 -14.65
CA GLU A 101 -16.50 12.97 -15.30
C GLU A 101 -17.88 12.30 -15.41
N VAL A 102 -18.16 11.73 -16.58
CA VAL A 102 -19.39 10.99 -16.87
C VAL A 102 -19.03 9.63 -17.44
N ASP A 103 -19.93 8.66 -17.30
CA ASP A 103 -19.79 7.37 -17.96
C ASP A 103 -19.73 7.58 -19.49
N LYS A 104 -18.83 6.89 -20.17
CA LYS A 104 -18.65 7.00 -21.62
C LYS A 104 -19.91 6.60 -22.40
N HIS A 105 -20.83 5.85 -21.80
CA HIS A 105 -22.12 5.45 -22.34
C HIS A 105 -23.28 6.36 -21.92
N ALA A 106 -23.01 7.47 -21.22
CA ALA A 106 -24.04 8.35 -20.65
C ALA A 106 -23.87 9.81 -21.10
N VAL A 107 -23.36 10.04 -22.32
CA VAL A 107 -23.17 11.39 -22.84
C VAL A 107 -24.51 11.98 -23.26
N LYS A 108 -24.87 13.13 -22.69
CA LYS A 108 -26.17 13.76 -22.91
C LYS A 108 -26.10 14.90 -23.93
N ALA A 109 -27.14 14.98 -24.76
CA ALA A 109 -27.43 16.16 -25.58
C ALA A 109 -28.13 17.24 -24.74
N ALA A 110 -27.72 18.50 -24.94
CA ALA A 110 -28.34 19.68 -24.34
C ALA A 110 -28.60 20.73 -25.42
N ARG A 111 -29.85 21.20 -25.52
CA ARG A 111 -30.28 22.25 -26.48
C ARG A 111 -29.93 21.92 -27.95
N GLY A 112 -30.02 20.66 -28.34
CA GLY A 112 -29.74 20.20 -29.70
C GLY A 112 -28.26 20.05 -30.04
N LYS A 113 -27.37 20.14 -29.04
CA LYS A 113 -25.92 20.01 -29.16
C LYS A 113 -25.39 18.96 -28.19
N ILE A 114 -24.20 18.44 -28.46
CA ILE A 114 -23.43 17.67 -27.48
C ILE A 114 -22.09 18.37 -27.33
N ALA A 115 -21.83 18.94 -26.15
CA ALA A 115 -20.53 19.42 -25.76
C ALA A 115 -19.95 18.46 -24.71
N LEU A 116 -18.70 18.05 -24.91
CA LEU A 116 -17.99 17.14 -24.03
C LEU A 116 -16.49 17.43 -24.08
N GLU A 117 -15.75 16.91 -23.10
CA GLU A 117 -14.30 16.87 -23.15
C GLU A 117 -13.82 15.42 -23.02
N VAL A 118 -12.82 15.04 -23.81
CA VAL A 118 -12.16 13.74 -23.68
C VAL A 118 -10.73 13.97 -23.22
N LYS A 119 -10.35 13.32 -22.12
CA LYS A 119 -8.97 13.25 -21.64
C LYS A 119 -8.44 11.86 -21.98
N ALA A 120 -7.44 11.76 -22.84
CA ALA A 120 -6.91 10.50 -23.35
C ALA A 120 -5.43 10.33 -23.01
N ARG A 121 -5.05 9.13 -22.55
CA ARG A 121 -3.65 8.78 -22.29
C ARG A 121 -2.85 8.91 -23.57
N HIS A 122 -1.84 9.76 -23.55
CA HIS A 122 -1.02 10.03 -24.72
C HIS A 122 0.31 10.66 -24.32
N VAL A 123 1.40 10.00 -24.71
CA VAL A 123 2.77 10.52 -24.55
C VAL A 123 3.08 11.46 -25.71
N TRP A 124 2.78 12.74 -25.52
CA TRP A 124 3.06 13.77 -26.50
C TRP A 124 4.54 14.22 -26.46
N ARG A 125 5.02 14.75 -27.59
CA ARG A 125 6.38 15.31 -27.72
C ARG A 125 6.33 16.84 -27.76
N PRO A 126 7.32 17.55 -27.20
CA PRO A 126 7.31 19.00 -27.19
C PRO A 126 7.21 19.59 -28.60
N GLY A 127 6.26 20.51 -28.82
CA GLY A 127 6.03 21.17 -30.11
C GLY A 127 5.43 20.28 -31.21
N ALA A 128 5.08 19.02 -30.93
CA ALA A 128 4.48 18.14 -31.93
C ALA A 128 3.00 18.51 -32.19
N PRO A 129 2.53 18.45 -33.45
CA PRO A 129 1.11 18.50 -33.72
C PRO A 129 0.44 17.25 -33.14
N VAL A 130 -0.76 17.41 -32.59
CA VAL A 130 -1.58 16.32 -32.05
C VAL A 130 -3.00 16.45 -32.60
N GLU A 131 -3.56 15.34 -33.07
CA GLU A 131 -4.96 15.21 -33.49
C GLU A 131 -5.68 14.16 -32.64
N MET A 132 -6.80 14.54 -32.04
CA MET A 132 -7.73 13.60 -31.39
C MET A 132 -8.97 13.43 -32.27
N LYS A 133 -9.39 12.19 -32.49
CA LYS A 133 -10.68 11.82 -33.10
C LYS A 133 -11.49 10.98 -32.13
N VAL A 134 -12.78 11.26 -32.03
CA VAL A 134 -13.71 10.59 -31.13
C VAL A 134 -14.94 10.16 -31.93
N ASP A 135 -15.21 8.86 -31.92
CA ASP A 135 -16.43 8.30 -32.51
C ASP A 135 -17.53 8.32 -31.45
N LEU A 136 -18.57 9.10 -31.73
CA LEU A 136 -19.75 9.23 -30.90
C LEU A 136 -20.91 8.47 -31.56
N VAL A 137 -21.43 7.46 -30.86
CA VAL A 137 -22.47 6.56 -31.37
C VAL A 137 -23.85 7.07 -30.93
N GLU A 138 -24.73 7.23 -31.91
CA GLU A 138 -26.13 7.57 -31.69
C GLU A 138 -26.89 6.35 -31.13
N PRO A 139 -27.68 6.51 -30.05
CA PRO A 139 -28.26 5.39 -29.32
C PRO A 139 -29.29 4.53 -30.06
N GLU A 140 -30.06 5.08 -31.01
CA GLU A 140 -31.13 4.34 -31.68
C GLU A 140 -30.69 3.70 -33.00
N SER A 141 -30.00 4.47 -33.83
CA SER A 141 -29.52 4.11 -35.16
C SER A 141 -28.19 3.37 -35.12
N GLY A 142 -27.38 3.60 -34.09
CA GLY A 142 -25.99 3.17 -34.06
C GLY A 142 -25.08 3.97 -35.00
N ASP A 143 -25.58 5.06 -35.59
CA ASP A 143 -24.80 5.90 -36.50
C ASP A 143 -23.64 6.56 -35.76
N ILE A 144 -22.48 6.61 -36.42
CA ILE A 144 -21.26 7.17 -35.84
C ILE A 144 -21.08 8.62 -36.31
N GLN A 145 -20.97 9.54 -35.36
CA GLN A 145 -20.55 10.92 -35.56
C GLN A 145 -19.09 11.08 -35.10
N VAL A 146 -18.21 11.48 -36.02
CA VAL A 146 -16.79 11.66 -35.71
C VAL A 146 -16.52 13.12 -35.32
N LEU A 147 -16.10 13.33 -34.08
CA LEU A 147 -15.63 14.62 -33.59
C LEU A 147 -14.10 14.65 -33.64
N ALA A 148 -13.53 15.80 -33.99
CA ALA A 148 -12.08 15.96 -34.07
C ALA A 148 -11.62 17.28 -33.45
N ALA A 149 -10.47 17.22 -32.78
CA ALA A 149 -9.76 18.38 -32.28
C ALA A 149 -8.27 18.24 -32.61
N SER A 150 -7.62 19.35 -32.96
CA SER A 150 -6.19 19.37 -33.23
C SER A 150 -5.52 20.55 -32.54
N GLY A 151 -4.23 20.39 -32.25
CA GLY A 151 -3.42 21.40 -31.58
C GLY A 151 -1.94 21.09 -31.67
N THR A 152 -1.14 21.88 -30.96
CA THR A 152 0.31 21.68 -30.87
C THR A 152 0.69 21.56 -29.41
N ALA A 153 1.41 20.49 -29.07
CA ALA A 153 1.92 20.25 -27.74
C ALA A 153 2.85 21.40 -27.29
N PRO A 154 2.86 21.75 -26.00
CA PRO A 154 3.69 22.84 -25.51
C PRO A 154 5.19 22.50 -25.66
N SER A 155 6.05 23.52 -25.63
CA SER A 155 7.51 23.35 -25.71
C SER A 155 8.17 22.89 -24.41
N GLY A 156 7.40 22.53 -23.39
CA GLY A 156 7.89 22.09 -22.07
C GLY A 156 8.59 20.75 -22.11
N LYS A 157 8.99 20.22 -20.95
CA LYS A 157 9.52 18.86 -20.86
C LYS A 157 8.39 17.90 -21.19
N GLY A 158 8.59 17.00 -22.15
CA GLY A 158 7.62 15.95 -22.49
C GLY A 158 7.85 14.72 -21.62
N TYR A 159 7.86 13.56 -22.25
CA TYR A 159 8.29 12.29 -21.65
C TYR A 159 9.69 12.36 -21.02
N TRP A 160 9.90 11.71 -19.86
CA TRP A 160 11.16 11.76 -19.10
C TRP A 160 12.40 11.38 -19.91
N ASP A 161 12.47 10.13 -20.38
CA ASP A 161 13.58 9.61 -21.18
C ASP A 161 13.06 8.68 -22.28
N PRO A 162 13.12 9.07 -23.56
CA PRO A 162 12.62 8.28 -24.68
C PRO A 162 13.37 6.97 -24.92
N ALA A 163 14.49 6.68 -24.24
CA ALA A 163 15.14 5.37 -24.27
C ALA A 163 14.26 4.28 -23.63
N TRP A 164 13.46 4.61 -22.61
CA TRP A 164 12.48 3.72 -21.99
C TRP A 164 11.14 3.81 -22.71
N LYS A 165 10.71 2.71 -23.32
CA LYS A 165 9.52 2.75 -24.20
C LYS A 165 8.21 2.72 -23.44
N ASN A 166 8.22 2.25 -22.19
CA ASN A 166 7.01 2.09 -21.40
C ASN A 166 7.22 2.57 -19.96
N TYR A 167 6.10 2.89 -19.33
CA TYR A 167 6.04 3.20 -17.92
C TYR A 167 4.68 2.77 -17.35
N LEU A 168 4.69 2.50 -16.05
CA LEU A 168 3.48 2.51 -15.23
C LEU A 168 3.63 3.55 -14.13
N SER A 169 2.53 3.90 -13.50
CA SER A 169 2.52 4.87 -12.41
C SER A 169 2.12 4.24 -11.10
N LEU A 170 2.86 4.58 -10.05
CA LEU A 170 2.50 4.36 -8.66
C LEU A 170 2.05 5.70 -8.10
N VAL A 171 0.74 5.85 -7.91
CA VAL A 171 0.15 7.01 -7.25
C VAL A 171 0.09 6.72 -5.76
N LEU A 172 0.85 7.49 -4.99
CA LEU A 172 0.89 7.40 -3.54
C LEU A 172 -0.06 8.43 -2.94
N SER A 173 -0.94 8.02 -2.02
CA SER A 173 -1.82 8.93 -1.29
C SER A 173 -1.57 8.85 0.22
N GLU A 174 -1.39 10.00 0.85
CA GLU A 174 -1.37 10.11 2.30
C GLU A 174 -2.75 10.57 2.78
N GLU A 175 -3.46 9.75 3.56
CA GLU A 175 -4.85 10.04 3.93
C GLU A 175 -5.04 10.39 5.42
N HIS A 176 -3.98 10.21 6.21
CA HIS A 176 -4.07 10.20 7.67
C HIS A 176 -3.46 11.46 8.32
N GLY A 177 -2.89 12.38 7.53
CA GLY A 177 -2.37 13.66 8.00
C GLY A 177 -0.92 13.63 8.47
N TYR A 178 -0.13 12.64 8.06
CA TYR A 178 1.28 12.52 8.44
C TYR A 178 2.19 12.89 7.27
N GLU A 179 3.17 13.77 7.50
CA GLU A 179 4.24 13.97 6.53
C GLU A 179 5.09 12.69 6.42
N ARG A 180 5.26 12.19 5.20
CA ARG A 180 6.11 11.03 4.88
C ARG A 180 7.42 11.52 4.33
N ARG A 181 8.50 11.20 5.03
CA ARG A 181 9.89 11.47 4.59
C ARG A 181 10.63 10.16 4.50
N SER A 182 11.25 9.89 3.35
CA SER A 182 11.96 8.64 3.09
C SER A 182 11.15 7.39 3.47
N TYR A 183 9.82 7.42 3.27
CA TYR A 183 8.94 6.33 3.67
C TYR A 183 9.14 5.12 2.75
N PRO A 184 9.39 3.91 3.29
CA PRO A 184 9.63 2.75 2.46
C PRO A 184 8.35 2.32 1.73
N VAL A 185 8.42 2.30 0.41
CA VAL A 185 7.35 1.80 -0.47
C VAL A 185 7.81 0.49 -1.08
N HIS A 186 6.96 -0.53 -1.01
CA HIS A 186 7.10 -1.79 -1.73
C HIS A 186 5.85 -1.97 -2.59
N ALA A 187 6.02 -2.11 -3.90
CA ALA A 187 4.94 -2.40 -4.83
C ALA A 187 5.30 -3.61 -5.69
N THR A 188 4.35 -4.49 -5.94
CA THR A 188 4.47 -5.60 -6.87
C THR A 188 3.68 -5.25 -8.11
N VAL A 189 4.33 -5.31 -9.28
CA VAL A 189 3.74 -4.93 -10.56
C VAL A 189 3.94 -6.05 -11.58
N GLY A 190 3.02 -6.16 -12.54
CA GLY A 190 3.07 -7.13 -13.62
C GLY A 190 3.06 -6.46 -14.99
N VAL A 191 4.01 -6.80 -15.84
CA VAL A 191 4.09 -6.32 -17.22
C VAL A 191 4.14 -7.49 -18.19
N LEU A 192 3.70 -7.28 -19.44
CA LEU A 192 3.86 -8.31 -20.47
C LEU A 192 5.34 -8.67 -20.61
N ALA A 193 5.66 -9.97 -20.61
CA ALA A 193 7.03 -10.44 -20.45
C ALA A 193 7.97 -9.94 -21.56
N ASP A 194 7.43 -9.72 -22.77
CA ASP A 194 8.22 -9.26 -23.91
C ASP A 194 8.57 -7.75 -23.84
N TYR A 195 8.01 -7.04 -22.86
CA TYR A 195 8.31 -5.63 -22.58
C TYR A 195 9.38 -5.42 -21.50
N LEU A 196 9.85 -6.48 -20.83
CA LEU A 196 10.89 -6.38 -19.81
C LEU A 196 12.07 -7.29 -20.17
N GLY A 197 13.18 -6.71 -20.63
CA GLY A 197 14.36 -7.48 -21.00
C GLY A 197 15.17 -7.95 -19.79
N SER A 198 15.28 -7.10 -18.77
CA SER A 198 16.01 -7.37 -17.53
C SER A 198 15.51 -6.47 -16.40
N PRO A 199 15.46 -6.94 -15.14
CA PRO A 199 15.15 -6.07 -14.00
C PRO A 199 16.15 -4.91 -13.84
N ASP A 200 17.36 -5.02 -14.40
CA ASP A 200 18.38 -3.98 -14.36
C ASP A 200 17.98 -2.73 -15.17
N GLU A 201 17.03 -2.84 -16.09
CA GLU A 201 16.55 -1.70 -16.88
C GLU A 201 15.56 -0.83 -16.12
N VAL A 202 14.93 -1.33 -15.06
CA VAL A 202 13.85 -0.62 -14.36
C VAL A 202 14.37 0.65 -13.68
N ARG A 203 13.62 1.75 -13.81
CA ARG A 203 13.89 3.04 -13.16
C ARG A 203 12.65 3.57 -12.46
N VAL A 204 12.83 4.17 -11.29
CA VAL A 204 11.75 4.85 -10.58
C VAL A 204 12.02 6.34 -10.58
N VAL A 205 11.03 7.12 -11.01
CA VAL A 205 11.17 8.57 -11.20
C VAL A 205 10.01 9.27 -10.53
N ARG A 206 10.31 10.18 -9.60
CA ARG A 206 9.31 11.08 -9.02
C ARG A 206 8.97 12.17 -10.05
N ALA A 207 7.68 12.38 -10.29
CA ALA A 207 7.19 13.42 -11.16
C ALA A 207 6.46 14.51 -10.35
N GLU A 208 6.97 15.74 -10.43
CA GLU A 208 6.51 16.87 -9.62
C GLU A 208 6.11 18.06 -10.51
N LYS A 209 5.13 18.84 -10.07
CA LYS A 209 4.76 20.08 -10.77
C LYS A 209 5.86 21.13 -10.61
N ALA A 210 6.25 21.74 -11.72
CA ALA A 210 7.21 22.84 -11.78
C ALA A 210 6.64 23.99 -12.62
N GLY A 211 5.81 24.84 -11.99
CA GLY A 211 5.04 25.86 -12.71
C GLY A 211 4.07 25.22 -13.72
N PRO A 212 4.10 25.60 -15.01
CA PRO A 212 3.29 24.95 -16.05
C PRO A 212 3.90 23.63 -16.58
N ASP A 213 5.08 23.22 -16.09
CA ASP A 213 5.84 22.07 -16.57
C ASP A 213 6.01 21.03 -15.46
N VAL A 214 6.80 19.99 -15.74
CA VAL A 214 7.09 18.87 -14.86
C VAL A 214 8.59 18.79 -14.52
N LEU A 215 8.90 18.42 -13.29
CA LEU A 215 10.23 18.06 -12.84
C LEU A 215 10.29 16.55 -12.61
N TYR A 216 11.20 15.89 -13.31
CA TYR A 216 11.52 14.47 -13.12
C TYR A 216 12.78 14.32 -12.28
N ARG A 217 12.70 13.46 -11.26
CA ARG A 217 13.84 13.07 -10.43
C ARG A 217 13.86 11.55 -10.29
N GLU A 218 14.85 10.90 -10.90
CA GLU A 218 15.13 9.49 -10.62
C GLU A 218 15.42 9.33 -9.12
N VAL A 219 14.81 8.34 -8.50
CA VAL A 219 14.99 8.02 -7.08
C VAL A 219 15.67 6.66 -6.95
N PRO A 220 16.56 6.47 -5.95
CA PRO A 220 17.11 5.15 -5.66
C PRO A 220 16.01 4.12 -5.52
N SER A 221 16.15 3.04 -6.29
CA SER A 221 15.20 1.95 -6.35
C SER A 221 15.89 0.60 -6.33
N GLN A 222 15.12 -0.43 -6.01
CA GLN A 222 15.61 -1.81 -5.94
C GLN A 222 14.52 -2.75 -6.45
N VAL A 223 14.83 -3.51 -7.50
CA VAL A 223 13.95 -4.56 -8.04
C VAL A 223 14.30 -5.91 -7.41
N TYR A 224 13.29 -6.68 -7.04
CA TYR A 224 13.41 -8.00 -6.42
C TYR A 224 12.18 -8.87 -6.70
N ASP A 225 12.20 -10.14 -6.29
CA ASP A 225 11.11 -11.11 -6.50
C ASP A 225 10.63 -11.20 -7.96
N VAL A 226 11.58 -11.23 -8.90
CA VAL A 226 11.29 -11.28 -10.34
C VAL A 226 10.89 -12.70 -10.74
N VAL A 227 9.68 -12.86 -11.28
CA VAL A 227 9.13 -14.14 -11.73
C VAL A 227 8.42 -13.93 -13.06
N THR A 228 8.68 -14.82 -14.02
CA THR A 228 7.98 -14.82 -15.32
C THR A 228 7.03 -16.01 -15.38
N TRP A 229 5.75 -15.73 -15.59
CA TRP A 229 4.77 -16.74 -15.97
C TRP A 229 4.73 -16.87 -17.50
N ARG A 230 4.93 -18.08 -17.99
CA ARG A 230 4.87 -18.44 -19.42
C ARG A 230 4.57 -19.94 -19.55
N ASP A 231 3.29 -20.29 -19.57
CA ASP A 231 2.84 -21.68 -19.74
C ASP A 231 2.61 -21.98 -21.23
N PRO A 232 3.46 -22.80 -21.89
CA PRO A 232 3.33 -23.06 -23.32
C PRO A 232 2.01 -23.76 -23.71
N ASP A 233 1.47 -24.62 -22.85
CA ASP A 233 0.27 -25.38 -23.14
C ASP A 233 -0.95 -24.46 -23.11
N LEU A 234 -1.02 -23.55 -22.13
CA LEU A 234 -2.09 -22.55 -22.07
C LEU A 234 -1.97 -21.48 -23.15
N LEU A 235 -0.76 -21.07 -23.53
CA LEU A 235 -0.52 -20.05 -24.55
C LEU A 235 -0.81 -20.55 -25.98
N THR A 236 -0.74 -21.86 -26.20
CA THR A 236 -1.03 -22.48 -27.51
C THR A 236 -2.47 -22.98 -27.62
N ALA A 237 -3.23 -23.02 -26.51
CA ALA A 237 -4.63 -23.41 -26.52
C ALA A 237 -5.46 -22.45 -27.39
N GLU A 238 -6.24 -23.01 -28.31
CA GLU A 238 -7.19 -22.26 -29.11
C GLU A 238 -8.51 -22.14 -28.35
N GLU A 239 -8.94 -20.90 -28.11
CA GLU A 239 -10.23 -20.58 -27.53
C GLU A 239 -10.99 -19.65 -28.49
N SER A 240 -12.30 -19.82 -28.56
CA SER A 240 -13.18 -18.93 -29.31
C SER A 240 -14.42 -18.62 -28.49
N ASP A 241 -14.89 -17.39 -28.59
CA ASP A 241 -16.12 -16.96 -27.94
C ASP A 241 -17.30 -17.74 -28.54
N ALA A 242 -18.13 -18.33 -27.67
CA ALA A 242 -19.16 -19.26 -28.11
C ALA A 242 -20.31 -18.59 -28.87
N VAL A 243 -20.46 -17.26 -28.77
CA VAL A 243 -21.54 -16.48 -29.38
C VAL A 243 -21.09 -15.88 -30.70
N THR A 244 -19.93 -15.22 -30.70
CA THR A 244 -19.37 -14.48 -31.85
C THR A 244 -18.49 -15.37 -32.73
N GLY A 245 -17.94 -16.45 -32.18
CA GLY A 245 -16.96 -17.30 -32.86
C GLY A 245 -15.57 -16.66 -32.98
N GLU A 246 -15.37 -15.48 -32.41
CA GLU A 246 -14.08 -14.78 -32.46
C GLU A 246 -13.04 -15.44 -31.56
N LYS A 247 -11.77 -15.39 -31.96
CA LYS A 247 -10.66 -15.94 -31.17
C LYS A 247 -10.53 -15.17 -29.86
N VAL A 248 -10.47 -15.90 -28.75
CA VAL A 248 -10.22 -15.32 -27.42
C VAL A 248 -8.73 -15.44 -27.11
N VAL A 249 -8.08 -14.30 -26.90
CA VAL A 249 -6.70 -14.26 -26.37
C VAL A 249 -6.80 -14.02 -24.87
N ARG A 250 -6.78 -15.09 -24.09
CA ARG A 250 -6.98 -15.02 -22.63
C ARG A 250 -5.71 -14.73 -21.86
N TYR A 251 -4.58 -15.19 -22.38
CA TYR A 251 -3.32 -15.19 -21.65
C TYR A 251 -2.24 -14.52 -22.47
N HIS A 252 -1.47 -13.67 -21.79
CA HIS A 252 -0.18 -13.21 -22.27
C HIS A 252 0.91 -13.59 -21.26
N PRO A 253 2.10 -13.99 -21.71
CA PRO A 253 3.24 -14.15 -20.80
C PRO A 253 3.45 -12.87 -20.00
N THR A 254 3.64 -13.00 -18.70
CA THR A 254 3.75 -11.84 -17.79
C THR A 254 4.99 -11.99 -16.92
N THR A 255 5.78 -10.94 -16.82
CA THR A 255 6.84 -10.83 -15.83
C THR A 255 6.38 -9.95 -14.69
N THR A 256 6.34 -10.54 -13.51
CA THR A 256 6.01 -9.87 -12.25
C THR A 256 7.29 -9.59 -11.50
N PHE A 257 7.39 -8.40 -10.91
CA PHE A 257 8.50 -8.04 -10.05
C PHE A 257 8.04 -7.10 -8.95
N SER A 258 8.78 -7.07 -7.85
CA SER A 258 8.61 -6.07 -6.81
C SER A 258 9.64 -4.96 -6.97
N VAL A 259 9.22 -3.72 -6.71
CA VAL A 259 10.08 -2.55 -6.67
C VAL A 259 9.97 -1.89 -5.30
N ALA A 260 11.13 -1.58 -4.72
CA ALA A 260 11.24 -0.82 -3.48
C ALA A 260 11.94 0.52 -3.72
N PHE A 261 11.45 1.57 -3.08
CA PHE A 261 12.07 2.91 -3.06
C PHE A 261 11.62 3.67 -1.82
N LEU A 262 12.28 4.79 -1.53
CA LEU A 262 11.91 5.67 -0.43
C LEU A 262 11.15 6.89 -0.97
N ALA A 263 9.95 7.14 -0.42
CA ALA A 263 9.04 8.15 -0.91
C ALA A 263 8.88 9.34 0.05
N ASP A 264 8.70 10.53 -0.54
CA ASP A 264 8.33 11.75 0.16
C ASP A 264 6.92 12.17 -0.28
N VAL A 265 6.01 12.25 0.68
CA VAL A 265 4.61 12.62 0.46
C VAL A 265 4.16 13.54 1.59
N GLY A 266 3.67 14.73 1.26
CA GLY A 266 3.13 15.65 2.27
C GLY A 266 1.88 15.08 2.95
N ALA A 267 1.57 15.62 4.13
CA ALA A 267 0.35 15.26 4.85
C ALA A 267 -0.89 15.58 4.01
N ARG A 268 -1.79 14.61 3.83
CA ARG A 268 -2.99 14.73 2.97
C ARG A 268 -2.69 15.02 1.49
N GLU A 269 -1.49 14.72 1.03
CA GLU A 269 -1.10 14.94 -0.37
C GLU A 269 -1.02 13.64 -1.17
N LYS A 270 -0.93 13.80 -2.49
CA LYS A 270 -0.63 12.72 -3.44
C LYS A 270 0.69 12.97 -4.13
N ALA A 271 1.41 11.90 -4.41
CA ALA A 271 2.63 11.93 -5.21
C ALA A 271 2.55 10.89 -6.34
N THR A 272 3.14 11.20 -7.49
CA THR A 272 3.20 10.26 -8.63
C THR A 272 4.65 9.83 -8.83
N TYR A 273 4.88 8.52 -8.78
CA TYR A 273 6.14 7.87 -9.10
C TYR A 273 5.96 7.02 -10.36
N LEU A 274 6.82 7.22 -11.34
CA LEU A 274 6.80 6.49 -12.61
C LEU A 274 7.81 5.35 -12.55
N VAL A 275 7.38 4.14 -12.87
CA VAL A 275 8.25 2.97 -13.02
C VAL A 275 8.46 2.74 -14.51
N PHE A 276 9.63 3.13 -15.01
CA PHE A 276 10.02 3.00 -16.41
C PHE A 276 10.67 1.63 -16.67
N TYR A 277 10.33 1.02 -17.80
CA TYR A 277 10.87 -0.27 -18.27
C TYR A 277 10.92 -0.28 -19.81
N ASN A 278 11.32 -1.42 -20.40
CA ASN A 278 11.51 -1.58 -21.84
C ASN A 278 12.64 -0.68 -22.39
N ASN A 279 13.85 -0.85 -21.83
CA ASN A 279 15.08 -0.25 -22.34
C ASN A 279 16.19 -1.31 -22.34
N PRO A 280 16.29 -2.14 -23.38
CA PRO A 280 17.26 -3.22 -23.43
C PRO A 280 18.72 -2.75 -23.44
N GLY A 281 18.98 -1.45 -23.66
CA GLY A 281 20.30 -0.84 -23.58
C GLY A 281 20.66 -0.29 -22.21
N ALA A 282 19.77 -0.36 -21.21
CA ALA A 282 20.01 0.17 -19.88
C ALA A 282 21.03 -0.69 -19.11
N LEU A 283 21.96 -0.03 -18.46
CA LEU A 283 22.87 -0.66 -17.50
C LEU A 283 22.18 -0.81 -16.15
N LYS A 284 22.66 -1.74 -15.32
CA LYS A 284 22.25 -1.83 -13.92
C LYS A 284 22.53 -0.49 -13.20
N PRO A 285 21.55 0.07 -12.46
CA PRO A 285 21.76 1.33 -11.76
C PRO A 285 22.73 1.14 -10.58
N ALA A 286 23.54 2.16 -10.33
CA ALA A 286 24.49 2.21 -9.22
C ALA A 286 24.12 3.36 -8.27
N TYR A 287 23.09 3.14 -7.45
CA TYR A 287 22.62 4.16 -6.50
C TYR A 287 23.54 4.24 -5.27
N ALA A 288 23.81 5.47 -4.82
CA ALA A 288 24.44 5.71 -3.54
C ALA A 288 23.49 5.29 -2.40
N THR A 289 24.05 4.70 -1.34
CA THR A 289 23.30 4.26 -0.17
C THR A 289 24.18 4.36 1.07
N ASP A 290 23.58 4.69 2.21
CA ASP A 290 24.22 4.57 3.53
C ASP A 290 24.11 3.13 4.07
N LEU A 291 23.25 2.30 3.48
CA LEU A 291 23.01 0.93 3.91
C LEU A 291 24.13 -0.01 3.46
N THR A 292 24.84 -0.58 4.42
CA THR A 292 25.92 -1.54 4.22
C THR A 292 25.61 -2.85 4.93
N VAL A 293 25.89 -3.97 4.26
CA VAL A 293 25.74 -5.32 4.82
C VAL A 293 27.08 -6.05 4.73
N THR A 294 27.65 -6.41 5.88
CA THR A 294 28.88 -7.19 5.96
C THR A 294 28.55 -8.62 6.38
N LYS A 295 29.05 -9.59 5.62
CA LYS A 295 28.88 -11.02 5.92
C LYS A 295 29.82 -11.45 7.05
N GLY A 296 29.26 -12.06 8.10
CA GLY A 296 29.97 -12.74 9.18
C GLY A 296 29.99 -14.26 9.00
N GLN A 297 30.21 -14.99 10.10
CA GLN A 297 30.11 -16.46 10.12
C GLN A 297 28.65 -16.91 10.01
N GLY A 298 28.39 -18.00 9.27
CA GLY A 298 27.04 -18.55 9.11
C GLY A 298 26.00 -17.53 8.66
N LEU A 299 24.93 -17.40 9.46
CA LEU A 299 23.85 -16.42 9.30
C LEU A 299 24.19 -15.02 9.82
N GLY A 300 25.37 -14.85 10.41
CA GLY A 300 25.81 -13.59 11.01
C GLY A 300 25.96 -12.51 9.95
N ARG A 301 25.33 -11.36 10.19
CA ARG A 301 25.40 -10.19 9.32
C ARG A 301 25.58 -8.96 10.20
N THR A 302 26.39 -8.02 9.74
CA THR A 302 26.40 -6.67 10.30
C THR A 302 25.72 -5.75 9.30
N VAL A 303 24.55 -5.24 9.66
CA VAL A 303 23.75 -4.32 8.85
C VAL A 303 23.89 -2.92 9.45
N GLU A 304 24.35 -1.97 8.67
CA GLU A 304 24.66 -0.62 9.15
C GLU A 304 24.09 0.43 8.20
N ASN A 305 23.58 1.53 8.77
CA ASN A 305 23.22 2.74 8.05
C ASN A 305 23.62 3.97 8.89
N ASP A 306 23.11 5.17 8.59
CA ASP A 306 23.48 6.37 9.36
C ASP A 306 22.98 6.36 10.82
N PHE A 307 21.98 5.54 11.15
CA PHE A 307 21.30 5.55 12.45
C PHE A 307 21.76 4.43 13.38
N TYR A 308 22.03 3.25 12.83
CA TYR A 308 22.36 2.07 13.62
C TYR A 308 23.45 1.21 12.98
N ARG A 309 24.05 0.37 13.83
CA ARG A 309 24.73 -0.87 13.41
C ARG A 309 24.09 -2.03 14.14
N ILE A 310 23.54 -2.99 13.39
CA ILE A 310 22.81 -4.14 13.93
C ILE A 310 23.55 -5.42 13.54
N VAL A 311 23.78 -6.28 14.53
CA VAL A 311 24.45 -7.57 14.35
C VAL A 311 23.42 -8.67 14.46
N LEU A 312 23.37 -9.55 13.46
CA LEU A 312 22.60 -10.80 13.48
C LEU A 312 23.46 -11.92 14.04
N HIS A 313 22.84 -12.80 14.84
CA HIS A 313 23.50 -13.95 15.46
C HIS A 313 23.96 -14.97 14.39
N GLU A 314 25.14 -15.54 14.57
CA GLU A 314 25.80 -16.39 13.55
C GLU A 314 25.06 -17.70 13.26
N THR A 315 24.33 -18.22 14.25
CA THR A 315 23.65 -19.53 14.15
C THR A 315 22.16 -19.40 13.87
N SER A 316 21.47 -18.49 14.56
CA SER A 316 20.01 -18.35 14.49
C SER A 316 19.56 -17.25 13.54
N GLY A 317 20.45 -16.34 13.14
CA GLY A 317 20.14 -15.21 12.26
C GLY A 317 19.30 -14.10 12.90
N VAL A 318 18.86 -14.26 14.16
CA VAL A 318 18.07 -13.24 14.85
C VAL A 318 18.93 -12.07 15.34
N VAL A 319 18.32 -10.93 15.64
CA VAL A 319 19.04 -9.73 16.10
C VAL A 319 19.72 -9.99 17.45
N HIS A 320 21.04 -9.79 17.47
CA HIS A 320 21.93 -10.07 18.59
C HIS A 320 22.39 -8.81 19.33
N GLU A 321 22.73 -7.75 18.58
CA GLU A 321 23.27 -6.51 19.12
C GLU A 321 22.77 -5.33 18.27
N ILE A 322 22.51 -4.19 18.91
CA ILE A 322 22.16 -2.94 18.23
C ILE A 322 23.03 -1.82 18.79
N VAL A 323 23.76 -1.10 17.95
CA VAL A 323 24.43 0.14 18.32
C VAL A 323 23.65 1.31 17.76
N GLU A 324 23.22 2.23 18.63
CA GLU A 324 22.62 3.51 18.23
C GLU A 324 23.76 4.50 17.93
N LYS A 325 23.88 4.95 16.68
CA LYS A 325 25.10 5.64 16.20
C LYS A 325 25.23 7.07 16.70
N THR A 326 24.14 7.73 17.10
CA THR A 326 24.20 9.11 17.62
C THR A 326 24.88 9.15 18.98
N THR A 327 24.54 8.21 19.86
CA THR A 327 25.07 8.08 21.21
C THR A 327 26.30 7.17 21.28
N GLY A 328 26.48 6.29 20.29
CA GLY A 328 27.51 5.25 20.27
C GLY A 328 27.25 4.13 21.28
N ILE A 329 26.04 4.07 21.86
CA ILE A 329 25.70 3.10 22.90
C ILE A 329 25.26 1.77 22.27
N THR A 330 25.86 0.70 22.76
CA THR A 330 25.43 -0.67 22.48
C THR A 330 24.26 -1.06 23.36
N LEU A 331 23.21 -1.55 22.72
CA LEU A 331 22.06 -2.21 23.29
C LEU A 331 22.25 -3.71 23.09
N GLU A 332 22.30 -4.46 24.19
CA GLU A 332 22.64 -5.88 24.18
C GLU A 332 21.99 -6.63 25.34
N HIS A 333 21.93 -7.96 25.22
CA HIS A 333 21.58 -8.87 26.29
C HIS A 333 22.84 -9.52 26.89
N LYS A 334 23.49 -10.46 26.18
CA LYS A 334 24.73 -11.17 26.57
C LYS A 334 24.76 -11.84 27.97
N LEU A 335 23.61 -12.10 28.61
CA LEU A 335 23.54 -12.75 29.94
C LEU A 335 23.05 -14.20 29.85
N GLU A 336 22.01 -14.48 29.07
CA GLU A 336 21.43 -15.82 28.92
C GLU A 336 21.24 -16.26 27.47
N THR A 337 20.85 -17.53 27.30
CA THR A 337 20.66 -18.23 26.01
C THR A 337 21.87 -18.11 25.10
N ASN A 338 21.72 -17.58 23.89
CA ASN A 338 22.81 -17.26 22.97
C ASN A 338 23.15 -15.76 22.97
N GLY A 339 22.66 -15.02 23.97
CA GLY A 339 22.90 -13.59 24.12
C GLY A 339 22.12 -12.69 23.16
N ALA A 340 21.22 -13.24 22.33
CA ALA A 340 20.43 -12.45 21.40
C ALA A 340 19.40 -11.55 22.10
N ILE A 341 19.08 -10.43 21.45
CA ILE A 341 18.04 -9.48 21.91
C ILE A 341 16.65 -9.98 21.51
N HIS A 342 16.50 -10.55 20.32
CA HIS A 342 15.21 -11.07 19.86
C HIS A 342 15.07 -12.55 20.21
N TRP A 343 14.18 -12.87 21.15
CA TRP A 343 13.92 -14.25 21.54
C TRP A 343 12.81 -14.89 20.69
N ASN A 344 11.71 -14.17 20.45
CA ASN A 344 10.47 -14.78 20.00
C ASN A 344 10.24 -14.70 18.48
N PRO A 345 9.35 -15.52 17.89
CA PRO A 345 8.31 -16.37 18.51
C PRO A 345 8.80 -17.48 19.44
N ASP A 346 8.01 -17.80 20.47
CA ASP A 346 8.30 -18.90 21.40
C ASP A 346 7.06 -19.67 21.85
N LEU A 347 7.31 -20.85 22.43
CA LEU A 347 6.30 -21.66 23.08
C LEU A 347 6.87 -22.39 24.30
N TYR A 348 6.07 -22.47 25.37
CA TYR A 348 6.38 -23.28 26.56
C TYR A 348 5.30 -24.33 26.83
N ALA A 349 5.66 -25.61 26.69
CA ALA A 349 4.79 -26.75 26.91
C ALA A 349 5.50 -27.83 27.75
N PRO A 350 5.50 -27.70 29.10
CA PRO A 350 6.06 -28.72 29.99
C PRO A 350 5.56 -30.15 29.67
N PRO A 351 6.41 -31.18 29.79
CA PRO A 351 7.75 -31.16 30.41
C PRO A 351 8.88 -30.65 29.49
N HIS A 352 8.57 -30.22 28.27
CA HIS A 352 9.58 -29.64 27.38
C HIS A 352 10.05 -28.28 27.88
N ALA A 353 11.31 -27.96 27.56
CA ALA A 353 11.89 -26.64 27.81
C ALA A 353 11.10 -25.54 27.09
N TRP A 354 11.32 -24.30 27.50
CA TRP A 354 10.85 -23.14 26.76
C TRP A 354 11.73 -22.98 25.53
N TYR A 355 11.14 -23.04 24.34
CA TYR A 355 11.88 -22.93 23.08
C TYR A 355 11.56 -21.62 22.38
N HIS A 356 12.62 -20.93 21.97
CA HIS A 356 12.57 -19.63 21.33
C HIS A 356 13.15 -19.73 19.92
N SER A 357 12.76 -18.80 19.04
CA SER A 357 13.42 -18.64 17.73
C SER A 357 14.91 -18.27 17.86
N SER A 358 15.31 -17.64 18.97
CA SER A 358 16.74 -17.40 19.25
C SER A 358 17.51 -18.71 19.42
N ASP A 359 16.89 -19.80 19.87
CA ASP A 359 17.57 -21.08 20.13
C ASP A 359 17.83 -21.90 18.86
N TRP A 360 17.47 -21.37 17.69
CA TRP A 360 17.70 -22.03 16.41
C TRP A 360 19.18 -22.26 16.11
N THR A 361 19.48 -23.47 15.64
CA THR A 361 20.84 -23.87 15.25
C THR A 361 21.05 -23.91 13.73
N ASP A 362 19.98 -24.00 12.95
CA ASP A 362 20.04 -24.11 11.48
C ASP A 362 18.69 -23.74 10.83
N PRO A 363 18.21 -22.49 10.93
CA PRO A 363 17.01 -22.07 10.22
C PRO A 363 17.31 -21.84 8.73
N GLU A 364 16.32 -22.08 7.88
CA GLU A 364 16.41 -21.71 6.46
C GLU A 364 16.44 -20.18 6.35
N ALA A 365 17.38 -19.65 5.56
CA ALA A 365 17.53 -18.21 5.36
C ALA A 365 17.44 -17.81 3.89
N ARG A 366 16.63 -16.79 3.60
CA ARG A 366 16.57 -16.12 2.28
C ARG A 366 16.86 -14.65 2.43
N GLU A 367 17.79 -14.13 1.65
CA GLU A 367 18.24 -12.74 1.72
C GLU A 367 17.92 -11.97 0.44
N THR A 368 17.50 -10.72 0.61
CA THR A 368 17.35 -9.75 -0.47
C THR A 368 18.19 -8.53 -0.12
N ALA A 369 19.11 -8.14 -1.00
CA ALA A 369 20.05 -7.05 -0.76
C ALA A 369 20.09 -6.06 -1.92
N GLY A 370 20.10 -4.78 -1.61
CA GLY A 370 20.31 -3.72 -2.57
C GLY A 370 20.38 -2.34 -1.91
N PRO A 371 20.36 -1.26 -2.70
CA PRO A 371 20.66 0.08 -2.21
C PRO A 371 19.54 0.72 -1.39
N VAL A 372 18.31 0.19 -1.45
CA VAL A 372 17.16 0.73 -0.72
C VAL A 372 16.94 -0.03 0.58
N PHE A 373 17.04 -1.35 0.52
CA PHE A 373 16.81 -2.19 1.70
C PHE A 373 17.61 -3.49 1.65
N TYR A 374 17.86 -4.01 2.85
CA TYR A 374 18.30 -5.37 3.10
C TYR A 374 17.20 -6.10 3.85
N ALA A 375 16.89 -7.32 3.43
CA ALA A 375 15.97 -8.20 4.13
C ALA A 375 16.56 -9.58 4.32
N VAL A 376 16.22 -10.19 5.45
CA VAL A 376 16.49 -11.60 5.72
C VAL A 376 15.20 -12.24 6.23
N ASN A 377 14.82 -13.34 5.58
CA ASN A 377 13.70 -14.20 5.95
C ASN A 377 14.28 -15.47 6.57
N LEU A 378 13.85 -15.80 7.78
CA LEU A 378 14.25 -16.99 8.51
C LEU A 378 13.03 -17.88 8.69
N GLU A 379 13.16 -19.15 8.36
CA GLU A 379 12.10 -20.15 8.49
C GLU A 379 12.64 -21.37 9.22
N GLY A 380 11.87 -21.90 10.17
CA GLY A 380 12.29 -23.06 10.94
C GLY A 380 11.20 -23.60 11.83
N ARG A 381 11.51 -24.68 12.54
CA ARG A 381 10.60 -25.31 13.50
C ARG A 381 11.10 -25.11 14.91
N LEU A 382 10.19 -25.04 15.87
CA LEU A 382 10.59 -25.26 17.26
C LEU A 382 10.94 -26.74 17.45
N PRO A 383 12.00 -27.07 18.23
CA PRO A 383 12.36 -28.45 18.50
C PRO A 383 11.24 -29.25 19.19
N GLN A 384 10.53 -28.60 20.11
CA GLN A 384 9.34 -29.12 20.78
C GLN A 384 8.40 -27.98 21.16
N PRO A 385 7.09 -28.24 21.26
CA PRO A 385 6.39 -29.43 20.79
C PRO A 385 6.47 -29.53 19.24
N GLU A 386 6.36 -30.74 18.70
CA GLU A 386 6.37 -30.96 17.25
C GLU A 386 5.26 -30.16 16.54
N ALA A 387 5.48 -29.91 15.24
CA ALA A 387 4.52 -29.22 14.37
C ALA A 387 4.24 -27.77 14.78
N VAL A 388 5.26 -27.05 15.24
CA VAL A 388 5.22 -25.59 15.39
C VAL A 388 6.23 -25.00 14.43
N ASP A 389 5.73 -24.40 13.36
CA ASP A 389 6.53 -23.71 12.34
C ASP A 389 6.58 -22.21 12.66
N ILE A 390 7.76 -21.62 12.56
CA ILE A 390 8.00 -20.19 12.79
C ILE A 390 8.63 -19.58 11.53
N GLY A 391 8.16 -18.39 11.18
CA GLY A 391 8.80 -17.50 10.22
C GLY A 391 9.14 -16.15 10.87
N LEU A 392 10.31 -15.63 10.54
CA LEU A 392 10.79 -14.31 10.92
C LEU A 392 11.26 -13.55 9.68
N ARG A 393 10.97 -12.26 9.61
CA ARG A 393 11.53 -11.38 8.59
C ARG A 393 11.98 -10.08 9.21
N TYR A 394 13.22 -9.70 8.91
CA TYR A 394 13.74 -8.36 9.17
C TYR A 394 13.87 -7.60 7.85
N ARG A 395 13.46 -6.32 7.83
CA ARG A 395 13.84 -5.38 6.77
C ARG A 395 14.53 -4.15 7.37
N PHE A 396 15.68 -3.83 6.81
CA PHE A 396 16.54 -2.70 7.15
C PHE A 396 16.57 -1.76 5.95
N TYR A 397 16.41 -0.46 6.18
CA TYR A 397 16.27 0.51 5.09
C TYR A 397 17.43 1.51 5.09
N ALA A 398 17.82 1.96 3.90
CA ALA A 398 18.67 3.13 3.76
C ALA A 398 17.97 4.38 4.32
N GLY A 399 18.72 5.31 4.90
CA GLY A 399 18.22 6.60 5.36
C GLY A 399 17.08 6.55 6.39
N SER A 400 16.89 5.45 7.11
CA SER A 400 15.81 5.28 8.09
C SER A 400 16.28 4.55 9.36
N PRO A 401 15.88 5.00 10.57
CA PRO A 401 16.20 4.30 11.81
C PRO A 401 15.29 3.08 12.07
N VAL A 402 14.32 2.83 11.18
CA VAL A 402 13.30 1.79 11.36
C VAL A 402 13.81 0.44 10.88
N VAL A 403 13.68 -0.57 11.73
CA VAL A 403 13.75 -1.98 11.33
C VAL A 403 12.35 -2.56 11.36
N MET A 404 11.87 -3.06 10.23
CA MET A 404 10.60 -3.78 10.19
C MET A 404 10.80 -5.24 10.58
N VAL A 405 9.98 -5.71 11.52
CA VAL A 405 10.03 -7.08 12.04
C VAL A 405 8.66 -7.72 11.84
N GLU A 406 8.62 -8.79 11.06
CA GLU A 406 7.43 -9.63 10.91
C GLU A 406 7.72 -11.00 11.51
N SER A 407 6.76 -11.52 12.27
CA SER A 407 6.84 -12.85 12.87
C SER A 407 5.53 -13.60 12.65
N ILE A 408 5.64 -14.89 12.36
CA ILE A 408 4.50 -15.80 12.25
C ILE A 408 4.81 -17.10 12.97
N MET A 409 3.86 -17.60 13.74
CA MET A 409 3.87 -18.94 14.30
C MET A 409 2.64 -19.70 13.84
N THR A 410 2.81 -20.93 13.34
CA THR A 410 1.71 -21.82 12.95
C THR A 410 1.77 -23.10 13.76
N VAL A 411 0.64 -23.46 14.38
CA VAL A 411 0.51 -24.68 15.19
C VAL A 411 -0.21 -25.76 14.38
N GLY A 412 0.49 -26.81 13.98
CA GLY A 412 -0.03 -27.88 13.14
C GLY A 412 -0.79 -29.00 13.88
N ARG A 413 -0.61 -29.12 15.21
CA ARG A 413 -1.25 -30.13 16.05
C ARG A 413 -1.80 -29.52 17.34
N ASP A 414 -2.87 -30.10 17.86
CA ASP A 414 -3.41 -29.69 19.16
C ASP A 414 -2.35 -29.89 20.24
N VAL A 415 -2.14 -28.86 21.06
CA VAL A 415 -1.10 -28.89 22.10
C VAL A 415 -1.54 -28.15 23.34
N PHE A 416 -1.09 -28.63 24.50
CA PHE A 416 -1.30 -27.94 25.76
C PHE A 416 -0.05 -27.15 26.12
N VAL A 417 -0.23 -25.86 26.43
CA VAL A 417 0.88 -24.92 26.67
C VAL A 417 0.66 -24.14 27.96
N LYS A 418 1.75 -23.56 28.47
CA LYS A 418 1.72 -22.47 29.46
C LYS A 418 2.03 -21.11 28.86
N ALA A 419 2.74 -21.07 27.73
CA ALA A 419 3.08 -19.85 27.02
C ALA A 419 3.06 -20.06 25.50
N VAL A 420 2.51 -19.08 24.79
CA VAL A 420 2.72 -18.80 23.37
C VAL A 420 2.89 -17.29 23.27
N ARG A 421 4.05 -16.84 22.78
CA ARG A 421 4.43 -15.42 22.81
C ARG A 421 5.12 -14.97 21.51
N ASN A 422 4.87 -13.72 21.11
CA ASN A 422 5.62 -13.00 20.06
C ASN A 422 6.14 -11.65 20.57
N ALA A 423 6.87 -10.94 19.70
CA ALA A 423 7.31 -9.56 19.89
C ALA A 423 8.12 -9.35 21.18
N GLU A 424 8.98 -10.32 21.50
CA GLU A 424 9.85 -10.25 22.69
C GLU A 424 11.20 -9.65 22.35
N VAL A 425 11.59 -8.59 23.06
CA VAL A 425 12.94 -8.04 23.01
C VAL A 425 13.50 -7.97 24.41
N VAL A 426 14.75 -8.40 24.56
CA VAL A 426 15.42 -8.59 25.84
C VAL A 426 16.70 -7.77 25.89
N PHE A 427 16.90 -7.03 26.98
CA PHE A 427 18.08 -6.21 27.20
C PHE A 427 18.66 -6.43 28.60
N ASN A 428 19.97 -6.30 28.70
CA ASN A 428 20.67 -6.27 29.99
C ASN A 428 20.16 -5.09 30.84
N HIS A 429 20.06 -5.31 32.16
CA HIS A 429 19.61 -4.30 33.10
C HIS A 429 20.53 -3.07 33.18
N GLU A 430 21.76 -3.18 32.69
CA GLU A 430 22.70 -2.06 32.61
C GLU A 430 22.39 -1.08 31.45
N VAL A 431 21.53 -1.45 30.50
CA VAL A 431 21.30 -0.65 29.29
C VAL A 431 20.32 0.52 29.55
N PHE A 432 19.28 0.28 30.35
CA PHE A 432 18.17 1.22 30.53
C PHE A 432 17.79 1.39 32.00
N THR A 433 17.22 2.53 32.35
CA THR A 433 16.72 2.80 33.72
C THR A 433 15.20 2.88 33.80
N LYS A 434 14.53 3.11 32.67
CA LYS A 434 13.10 3.37 32.60
C LYS A 434 12.44 2.66 31.43
N ALA A 435 11.12 2.50 31.53
CA ALA A 435 10.26 2.18 30.40
C ALA A 435 9.17 3.25 30.24
N ALA A 436 8.63 3.40 29.04
CA ALA A 436 7.42 4.18 28.80
C ALA A 436 6.47 3.47 27.85
N PHE A 437 5.18 3.74 28.02
CA PHE A 437 4.10 3.13 27.23
C PHE A 437 2.84 3.99 27.28
N LYS A 438 1.85 3.67 26.44
CA LYS A 438 0.55 4.33 26.46
C LYS A 438 -0.41 3.64 27.42
N ARG A 439 -1.06 4.43 28.28
CA ARG A 439 -2.22 4.02 29.09
C ARG A 439 -3.27 5.12 29.05
N ASP A 440 -4.49 4.76 28.68
CA ASP A 440 -5.64 5.68 28.59
C ASP A 440 -5.33 6.95 27.78
N GLY A 441 -4.61 6.78 26.66
CA GLY A 441 -4.19 7.87 25.76
C GLY A 441 -2.99 8.70 26.22
N ARG A 442 -2.50 8.49 27.46
CA ARG A 442 -1.37 9.22 28.03
C ARG A 442 -0.10 8.38 28.02
N THR A 443 1.04 9.04 27.95
CA THR A 443 2.34 8.40 28.13
C THR A 443 2.60 8.24 29.62
N GLU A 444 2.73 7.00 30.07
CA GLU A 444 3.14 6.63 31.42
C GLU A 444 4.63 6.26 31.41
N VAL A 445 5.35 6.69 32.43
CA VAL A 445 6.77 6.36 32.64
C VAL A 445 6.89 5.45 33.85
N LEU A 446 7.56 4.32 33.66
CA LEU A 446 7.89 3.34 34.69
C LEU A 446 9.38 3.45 35.01
N ASP A 447 9.70 3.73 36.27
CA ASP A 447 11.07 3.65 36.79
C ASP A 447 11.34 2.22 37.26
N PHE A 448 12.35 1.56 36.69
CA PHE A 448 12.67 0.19 37.06
C PHE A 448 13.13 0.07 38.51
N ALA A 449 13.78 1.09 39.07
CA ALA A 449 14.21 1.08 40.47
C ALA A 449 13.03 1.02 41.46
N ALA A 450 11.84 1.45 41.04
CA ALA A 450 10.62 1.43 41.84
C ALA A 450 9.56 0.43 41.33
N SER A 451 9.87 -0.38 40.31
CA SER A 451 8.92 -1.31 39.72
C SER A 451 8.83 -2.63 40.50
N ARG A 452 7.79 -3.40 40.22
CA ARG A 452 7.75 -4.81 40.63
C ARG A 452 8.86 -5.57 39.90
N MET A 453 9.42 -6.58 40.58
CA MET A 453 10.40 -7.51 40.01
C MET A 453 9.78 -8.89 39.80
N HIS A 454 10.42 -9.68 38.95
CA HIS A 454 10.12 -11.08 38.72
C HIS A 454 9.95 -11.84 40.05
N PRO A 455 8.90 -12.66 40.22
CA PRO A 455 8.00 -13.19 39.19
C PRO A 455 6.86 -12.26 38.76
N ASP A 456 6.66 -11.11 39.42
CA ASP A 456 5.60 -10.18 39.07
C ASP A 456 5.97 -9.36 37.83
N HIS A 457 4.98 -9.08 36.98
CA HIS A 457 5.17 -8.15 35.86
C HIS A 457 5.32 -6.72 36.38
N ALA A 458 6.29 -6.00 35.81
CA ALA A 458 6.51 -4.59 36.11
C ALA A 458 5.35 -3.74 35.57
N ALA A 459 4.81 -4.10 34.40
CA ALA A 459 3.56 -3.58 33.88
C ALA A 459 2.81 -4.64 33.05
N VAL A 460 1.47 -4.60 33.08
CA VAL A 460 0.59 -5.33 32.16
C VAL A 460 -0.21 -4.31 31.38
N LEU A 461 -0.22 -4.47 30.06
CA LEU A 461 -0.70 -3.52 29.08
C LEU A 461 -1.72 -4.19 28.17
N ARG A 462 -2.64 -3.41 27.61
CA ARG A 462 -3.60 -3.94 26.64
C ARG A 462 -2.85 -4.46 25.40
N PRO A 463 -3.36 -5.51 24.73
CA PRO A 463 -2.72 -6.04 23.53
C PRO A 463 -2.69 -5.02 22.37
N ASP A 464 -3.56 -4.02 22.38
CA ASP A 464 -3.59 -2.93 21.39
C ASP A 464 -2.73 -1.72 21.78
N THR A 465 -1.83 -1.85 22.77
CA THR A 465 -0.87 -0.78 23.10
C THR A 465 0.02 -0.50 21.88
N PRO A 466 0.10 0.75 21.39
CA PRO A 466 0.75 1.07 20.11
C PRO A 466 2.27 0.94 20.15
N TRP A 467 2.88 1.18 21.32
CA TRP A 467 4.31 1.08 21.50
C TRP A 467 4.69 0.90 22.97
N VAL A 468 5.85 0.26 23.17
CA VAL A 468 6.58 0.22 24.44
C VAL A 468 8.02 0.64 24.15
N THR A 469 8.61 1.41 25.05
CA THR A 469 10.02 1.78 24.95
C THR A 469 10.77 1.57 26.25
N PHE A 470 12.03 1.19 26.14
CA PHE A 470 13.04 1.26 27.20
C PHE A 470 13.99 2.41 26.92
N PHE A 471 14.35 3.18 27.95
CA PHE A 471 15.23 4.33 27.78
C PHE A 471 16.02 4.68 29.04
N ASP A 472 17.10 5.41 28.83
CA ASP A 472 17.90 6.05 29.87
C ASP A 472 18.08 7.52 29.50
N GLU A 473 17.52 8.41 30.33
CA GLU A 473 17.57 9.86 30.10
C GLU A 473 18.98 10.42 30.28
N GLY A 474 19.77 9.87 31.21
CA GLY A 474 21.13 10.35 31.51
C GLY A 474 22.12 9.98 30.41
N ARG A 475 21.99 8.78 29.86
CA ARG A 475 22.75 8.29 28.71
C ARG A 475 22.18 8.79 27.37
N GLY A 476 20.93 9.26 27.38
CA GLY A 476 20.27 9.85 26.23
C GLY A 476 19.93 8.84 25.12
N VAL A 477 19.72 7.56 25.46
CA VAL A 477 19.44 6.48 24.51
C VAL A 477 18.12 5.79 24.82
N GLY A 478 17.43 5.33 23.78
CA GLY A 478 16.21 4.54 23.90
C GLY A 478 16.08 3.50 22.80
N PHE A 479 15.24 2.50 23.08
CA PHE A 479 14.78 1.50 22.14
C PHE A 479 13.27 1.37 22.24
N ALA A 480 12.56 1.40 21.12
CA ALA A 480 11.12 1.23 21.08
C ALA A 480 10.70 0.07 20.18
N THR A 481 9.74 -0.71 20.65
CA THR A 481 8.94 -1.62 19.84
C THR A 481 7.61 -0.93 19.55
N LEU A 482 7.34 -0.66 18.27
CA LEU A 482 6.07 -0.12 17.77
C LEU A 482 5.24 -1.28 17.23
N PHE A 483 4.10 -1.56 17.84
CA PHE A 483 3.23 -2.67 17.44
C PHE A 483 2.31 -2.20 16.33
N LEU A 484 2.56 -2.66 15.10
CA LEU A 484 1.81 -2.20 13.94
C LEU A 484 0.60 -3.10 13.73
N ASP A 485 0.76 -4.40 13.46
CA ASP A 485 -0.38 -5.27 13.17
C ASP A 485 -0.30 -6.60 13.89
N GLN A 486 -1.47 -7.17 14.12
CA GLN A 486 -1.64 -8.50 14.69
C GLN A 486 -2.77 -9.20 13.94
N ALA A 487 -2.55 -10.46 13.58
CA ALA A 487 -3.60 -11.33 13.09
C ALA A 487 -3.50 -12.70 13.77
N THR A 488 -4.64 -13.22 14.23
CA THR A 488 -4.71 -14.51 14.92
C THR A 488 -5.75 -15.44 14.30
N PRO A 489 -5.68 -15.74 13.00
CA PRO A 489 -6.64 -16.64 12.36
C PRO A 489 -6.37 -18.11 12.75
N ASN A 490 -7.34 -18.98 12.45
CA ASN A 490 -7.10 -20.41 12.39
C ASN A 490 -7.25 -20.90 10.93
N LEU A 491 -6.26 -21.64 10.42
CA LEU A 491 -6.24 -22.20 9.07
C LEU A 491 -7.40 -23.19 8.80
N ARG A 492 -8.04 -23.69 9.85
CA ARG A 492 -9.24 -24.55 9.78
C ARG A 492 -10.55 -23.75 9.92
N GLY A 493 -10.47 -22.42 9.86
CA GLY A 493 -11.58 -21.50 10.03
C GLY A 493 -11.70 -20.96 11.45
N GLY A 494 -12.13 -19.69 11.57
CA GLY A 494 -12.28 -19.01 12.86
C GLY A 494 -10.99 -18.36 13.37
N GLN A 495 -10.93 -18.15 14.70
CA GLN A 495 -9.81 -17.51 15.40
C GLN A 495 -8.88 -18.56 16.02
N ALA A 496 -7.61 -18.20 16.19
CA ALA A 496 -6.63 -18.97 16.96
C ALA A 496 -7.06 -19.11 18.43
N SER A 497 -6.50 -20.10 19.12
CA SER A 497 -6.65 -20.21 20.57
C SER A 497 -6.00 -19.02 21.28
N LEU A 498 -6.76 -18.33 22.14
CA LEU A 498 -6.28 -17.17 22.90
C LEU A 498 -6.70 -17.29 24.36
N GLN A 499 -5.85 -16.85 25.28
CA GLN A 499 -6.16 -16.74 26.69
C GLN A 499 -5.75 -15.36 27.20
N GLN A 500 -6.71 -14.42 27.16
CA GLN A 500 -6.52 -13.02 27.57
C GLN A 500 -5.21 -12.42 27.05
N PRO A 501 -5.08 -12.14 25.74
CA PRO A 501 -3.83 -11.59 25.21
C PRO A 501 -3.48 -10.25 25.86
N TYR A 502 -2.20 -10.05 26.18
CA TYR A 502 -1.67 -8.78 26.71
C TYR A 502 -0.21 -8.59 26.34
N ILE A 503 0.25 -7.35 26.40
CA ILE A 503 1.67 -7.01 26.41
C ILE A 503 2.09 -6.84 27.87
N TYR A 504 3.28 -7.27 28.23
CA TYR A 504 3.82 -7.02 29.56
C TYR A 504 5.28 -6.59 29.50
N ILE A 505 5.67 -5.82 30.50
CA ILE A 505 7.05 -5.44 30.77
C ILE A 505 7.51 -6.23 31.99
N GLN A 506 8.65 -6.87 31.88
CA GLN A 506 9.28 -7.60 32.97
C GLN A 506 10.57 -6.92 33.40
N HIS A 507 10.73 -6.80 34.71
CA HIS A 507 11.98 -6.44 35.37
C HIS A 507 12.46 -7.67 36.14
N GLY A 508 13.64 -8.18 35.79
CA GLY A 508 14.29 -9.29 36.48
C GLY A 508 15.80 -9.20 36.30
N LEU A 509 16.45 -10.33 36.00
CA LEU A 509 17.86 -10.37 35.61
C LEU A 509 18.13 -9.54 34.32
N TRP A 510 17.09 -9.35 33.52
CA TRP A 510 17.05 -8.53 32.31
C TRP A 510 15.74 -7.72 32.29
N PHE A 511 15.70 -6.73 31.39
CA PHE A 511 14.47 -6.06 31.01
C PHE A 511 13.94 -6.64 29.72
N TYR A 512 12.63 -6.93 29.67
CA TYR A 512 12.02 -7.32 28.41
C TYR A 512 10.57 -6.90 28.31
N VAL A 513 10.11 -6.76 27.08
CA VAL A 513 8.71 -6.62 26.72
C VAL A 513 8.35 -7.83 25.87
N SER A 514 7.15 -8.38 26.04
CA SER A 514 6.65 -9.51 25.24
C SER A 514 5.13 -9.43 25.10
N ARG A 515 4.59 -10.00 24.02
CA ARG A 515 3.15 -10.17 23.81
C ARG A 515 2.77 -11.63 24.04
N GLY A 516 1.96 -11.88 25.07
CA GLY A 516 1.40 -13.21 25.32
C GLY A 516 0.07 -13.40 24.60
N PHE A 517 -0.10 -14.54 23.91
CA PHE A 517 -1.38 -14.95 23.30
C PHE A 517 -2.11 -15.98 24.16
N VAL A 518 -1.37 -16.96 24.67
CA VAL A 518 -1.79 -17.91 25.69
C VAL A 518 -0.70 -17.89 26.75
N TYR A 519 -0.99 -17.38 27.95
CA TYR A 519 0.07 -17.16 28.94
C TYR A 519 -0.42 -17.36 30.37
N SER A 520 -0.63 -18.63 30.73
CA SER A 520 -0.99 -19.01 32.10
C SER A 520 0.20 -18.92 33.05
N PHE A 521 1.44 -19.03 32.55
CA PHE A 521 2.67 -18.98 33.33
C PHE A 521 2.84 -17.66 34.11
N GLY A 522 2.42 -16.52 33.55
CA GLY A 522 2.44 -15.22 34.23
C GLY A 522 1.25 -14.97 35.19
N SER A 523 0.31 -15.92 35.32
CA SER A 523 -0.90 -15.74 36.14
C SER A 523 -0.75 -16.32 37.55
N ASN A 524 -1.64 -15.99 38.49
CA ASN A 524 -1.65 -16.62 39.84
C ASN A 524 -1.79 -18.15 39.81
N ASN A 525 -2.22 -18.72 38.67
CA ASN A 525 -2.42 -20.16 38.46
C ASN A 525 -1.43 -20.68 37.41
N GLN A 526 -0.13 -20.56 37.67
CA GLN A 526 1.01 -20.85 36.78
C GLN A 526 1.13 -22.32 36.35
N THR A 527 0.42 -23.22 37.02
CA THR A 527 0.42 -24.66 36.72
C THR A 527 -0.60 -25.06 35.65
N ARG A 528 -1.49 -24.15 35.25
CA ARG A 528 -2.53 -24.44 34.25
C ARG A 528 -1.91 -24.66 32.88
N MET A 529 -2.19 -25.83 32.30
CA MET A 529 -1.97 -26.12 30.90
C MET A 529 -3.22 -25.72 30.12
N LEU A 530 -3.06 -25.03 28.99
CA LEU A 530 -4.18 -24.55 28.17
C LEU A 530 -4.09 -25.06 26.74
N PRO A 531 -5.21 -25.44 26.13
CA PRO A 531 -5.20 -25.99 24.78
C PRO A 531 -4.96 -24.89 23.75
N VAL A 532 -4.10 -25.19 22.79
CA VAL A 532 -3.93 -24.47 21.53
C VAL A 532 -4.32 -25.42 20.41
N ALA A 533 -5.35 -25.06 19.65
CA ALA A 533 -5.89 -25.87 18.58
C ALA A 533 -4.95 -25.84 17.36
N ALA A 534 -4.87 -26.98 16.67
CA ALA A 534 -4.24 -27.08 15.37
C ALA A 534 -4.87 -26.09 14.37
N GLY A 535 -4.04 -25.58 13.47
CA GLY A 535 -4.35 -24.49 12.56
C GLY A 535 -4.22 -23.09 13.17
N SER A 536 -3.98 -22.93 14.48
CA SER A 536 -3.79 -21.61 15.08
C SER A 536 -2.57 -20.92 14.48
N VAL A 537 -2.75 -19.67 14.04
CA VAL A 537 -1.70 -18.80 13.51
C VAL A 537 -1.58 -17.57 14.39
N TYR A 538 -0.35 -17.17 14.73
CA TYR A 538 -0.05 -15.95 15.46
C TYR A 538 0.91 -15.10 14.62
N TYR A 539 0.36 -14.09 13.95
CA TYR A 539 1.11 -13.11 13.16
C TYR A 539 1.25 -11.80 13.94
N ASP A 540 2.47 -11.27 13.97
CA ASP A 540 2.78 -9.95 14.54
C ASP A 540 3.72 -9.19 13.58
N ARG A 541 3.35 -7.94 13.28
CA ARG A 541 4.17 -6.97 12.55
C ARG A 541 4.50 -5.82 13.47
N SER A 542 5.78 -5.59 13.71
CA SER A 542 6.27 -4.49 14.54
C SER A 542 7.41 -3.74 13.85
N ALA A 543 7.67 -2.53 14.33
CA ALA A 543 8.83 -1.75 13.95
C ALA A 543 9.71 -1.52 15.17
N TRP A 544 11.02 -1.66 15.01
CA TRP A 544 12.00 -1.34 16.04
C TRP A 544 12.76 -0.08 15.67
N ILE A 545 13.02 0.73 16.70
CA ILE A 545 13.79 1.96 16.56
C ILE A 545 14.72 2.07 17.76
N ALA A 546 16.02 2.10 17.51
CA ALA A 546 17.00 2.63 18.46
C ALA A 546 17.15 4.14 18.19
N TYR A 547 17.09 4.97 19.23
CA TYR A 547 17.05 6.41 19.05
C TYR A 547 17.73 7.18 20.19
N PRO A 548 18.26 8.38 19.91
CA PRO A 548 18.64 9.33 20.94
C PRO A 548 17.38 9.93 21.58
N VAL A 549 17.30 9.96 22.92
CA VAL A 549 16.14 10.49 23.64
C VAL A 549 15.86 11.94 23.23
N PRO A 550 14.62 12.27 22.80
CA PRO A 550 14.31 13.59 22.28
C PRO A 550 14.44 14.66 23.37
N LYS A 551 15.18 15.73 23.07
CA LYS A 551 15.44 16.84 24.01
C LYS A 551 14.35 17.92 24.05
N ARG A 552 13.60 18.07 22.96
CA ARG A 552 12.62 19.16 22.75
C ARG A 552 11.19 18.66 22.61
N GLU A 553 11.02 17.58 21.85
CA GLU A 553 9.76 16.88 21.70
C GLU A 553 9.55 15.94 22.90
N GLY A 554 8.31 15.81 23.38
CA GLY A 554 8.00 14.82 24.40
C GLY A 554 8.18 13.41 23.86
N LEU A 555 8.70 12.48 24.67
CA LEU A 555 8.91 11.09 24.27
C LEU A 555 7.62 10.44 23.72
N GLY A 556 6.48 10.77 24.31
CA GLY A 556 5.17 10.31 23.85
C GLY A 556 4.84 10.75 22.42
N ASP A 557 4.96 12.05 22.15
CA ASP A 557 4.65 12.63 20.83
C ASP A 557 5.59 12.08 19.75
N TYR A 558 6.88 11.95 20.09
CA TYR A 558 7.92 11.39 19.22
C TYR A 558 7.59 9.97 18.76
N LEU A 559 7.13 9.11 19.68
CA LEU A 559 6.78 7.71 19.41
C LEU A 559 5.38 7.57 18.81
N ASP A 560 4.41 8.38 19.22
CA ASP A 560 3.07 8.42 18.64
C ASP A 560 3.15 8.79 17.15
N GLY A 561 3.92 9.81 16.78
CA GLY A 561 4.10 10.23 15.39
C GLY A 561 4.67 9.12 14.50
N ARG A 562 5.70 8.39 14.98
CA ARG A 562 6.33 7.28 14.24
C ARG A 562 5.43 6.05 14.17
N SER A 563 4.84 5.67 15.31
CA SER A 563 3.92 4.52 15.39
C SER A 563 2.74 4.74 14.46
N ASN A 564 2.10 5.91 14.50
CA ASN A 564 0.95 6.20 13.65
C ASN A 564 1.31 6.30 12.17
N ALA A 565 2.44 6.91 11.81
CA ALA A 565 2.90 6.92 10.43
C ALA A 565 3.09 5.49 9.90
N LEU A 566 3.73 4.59 10.65
CA LEU A 566 3.94 3.22 10.18
C LEU A 566 2.66 2.35 10.23
N LYS A 567 1.77 2.60 11.19
CA LYS A 567 0.50 1.89 11.37
C LYS A 567 -0.48 2.16 10.22
N TRP A 568 -0.49 3.38 9.70
CA TRP A 568 -1.34 3.83 8.62
C TRP A 568 -0.48 4.05 7.37
N PRO A 569 -0.20 3.00 6.57
CA PRO A 569 0.69 3.14 5.41
C PRO A 569 0.11 4.07 4.33
N LEU A 570 0.96 4.53 3.42
CA LEU A 570 0.51 5.18 2.19
C LEU A 570 -0.40 4.24 1.40
N ASP A 571 -1.48 4.78 0.83
CA ASP A 571 -2.21 4.09 -0.23
C ASP A 571 -1.36 4.10 -1.50
N VAL A 572 -1.27 2.95 -2.17
CA VAL A 572 -0.45 2.75 -3.37
C VAL A 572 -1.35 2.23 -4.47
N ARG A 573 -1.66 3.08 -5.45
CA ARG A 573 -2.45 2.71 -6.61
C ARG A 573 -1.57 2.60 -7.84
N GLU A 574 -1.59 1.44 -8.47
CA GLU A 574 -0.98 1.22 -9.79
C GLU A 574 -1.89 1.75 -10.90
N ASP A 575 -1.29 2.36 -11.91
CA ASP A 575 -1.96 2.82 -13.13
C ASP A 575 -1.05 2.53 -14.35
N ILE A 576 -1.38 1.47 -15.08
CA ILE A 576 -0.63 0.98 -16.25
C ILE A 576 -1.44 1.22 -17.52
N GLU A 577 -0.76 1.39 -18.65
CA GLU A 577 -1.45 1.49 -19.94
C GLU A 577 -2.11 0.17 -20.32
N THR A 578 -3.22 0.27 -21.03
CA THR A 578 -3.80 -0.90 -21.68
C THR A 578 -2.98 -1.26 -22.92
N TYR A 579 -2.23 -2.36 -22.85
CA TYR A 579 -1.40 -2.88 -23.95
C TYR A 579 -2.19 -3.11 -25.24
N ALA A 580 -1.57 -2.91 -26.40
CA ALA A 580 -2.22 -3.12 -27.70
C ALA A 580 -2.60 -4.60 -27.94
N GLU A 581 -1.87 -5.51 -27.32
CA GLU A 581 -2.06 -6.96 -27.41
C GLU A 581 -3.25 -7.44 -26.58
N SER A 582 -3.66 -6.70 -25.54
CA SER A 582 -4.80 -7.07 -24.72
C SER A 582 -6.08 -7.01 -25.55
N PRO A 583 -6.99 -8.01 -25.45
CA PRO A 583 -8.21 -8.03 -26.24
C PRO A 583 -9.13 -6.85 -25.91
N GLU A 584 -10.03 -6.53 -26.85
CA GLU A 584 -11.09 -5.53 -26.61
C GLU A 584 -12.21 -6.13 -25.75
N GLY A 585 -12.78 -5.29 -24.88
CA GLY A 585 -13.92 -5.66 -24.06
C GLY A 585 -13.60 -6.58 -22.87
N TRP A 586 -14.66 -7.11 -22.27
CA TRP A 586 -14.59 -7.95 -21.09
C TRP A 586 -14.27 -9.40 -21.45
N LEU A 587 -13.25 -9.98 -20.82
CA LEU A 587 -12.99 -11.41 -20.89
C LEU A 587 -13.79 -12.16 -19.81
N VAL A 588 -14.74 -12.99 -20.25
CA VAL A 588 -15.55 -13.80 -19.33
C VAL A 588 -14.65 -14.78 -18.56
N PRO A 589 -14.70 -14.81 -17.21
CA PRO A 589 -13.89 -15.73 -16.42
C PRO A 589 -14.29 -17.20 -16.65
N ILE A 590 -13.33 -18.12 -16.55
CA ILE A 590 -13.60 -19.56 -16.61
C ILE A 590 -14.16 -19.99 -15.25
N LEU A 591 -15.44 -20.34 -15.22
CA LEU A 591 -16.13 -20.80 -14.02
C LEU A 591 -16.58 -22.26 -14.18
N THR A 592 -16.60 -23.00 -13.06
CA THR A 592 -17.00 -24.41 -13.04
C THR A 592 -18.50 -24.60 -13.30
N GLU A 593 -19.33 -23.59 -13.00
CA GLU A 593 -20.75 -23.52 -13.31
C GLU A 593 -21.08 -22.12 -13.90
N PRO A 594 -22.08 -21.98 -14.79
CA PRO A 594 -22.49 -20.68 -15.29
C PRO A 594 -22.90 -19.78 -14.11
N PHE A 595 -22.31 -18.59 -14.05
CA PHE A 595 -22.71 -17.56 -13.11
C PHE A 595 -24.00 -16.92 -13.63
N GLU A 596 -25.16 -17.40 -13.18
CA GLU A 596 -26.39 -16.63 -13.30
C GLU A 596 -26.40 -15.63 -12.15
N GLU A 597 -26.16 -14.34 -12.44
CA GLU A 597 -26.29 -13.23 -11.48
C GLU A 597 -27.75 -13.07 -11.05
N GLY A 598 -28.27 -14.01 -10.26
CA GLY A 598 -29.47 -13.86 -9.43
C GLY A 598 -30.77 -13.47 -10.15
N VAL A 599 -31.02 -13.91 -11.39
CA VAL A 599 -32.32 -13.69 -12.07
C VAL A 599 -33.14 -14.97 -12.09
N ARG A 600 -34.32 -14.91 -11.45
CA ARG A 600 -35.34 -15.97 -11.57
C ARG A 600 -35.78 -16.04 -13.05
N ASP A 601 -35.67 -17.23 -13.66
CA ASP A 601 -35.92 -17.54 -15.10
C ASP A 601 -34.74 -17.33 -16.07
N ALA A 602 -33.50 -17.26 -15.60
CA ALA A 602 -32.36 -17.30 -16.50
C ALA A 602 -32.30 -18.67 -17.25
N ARG A 603 -32.19 -18.59 -18.58
CA ARG A 603 -32.05 -19.72 -19.50
C ARG A 603 -30.61 -19.74 -20.01
N GLY A 604 -29.65 -20.06 -19.14
CA GLY A 604 -28.23 -19.83 -19.40
C GLY A 604 -27.30 -21.02 -19.26
N GLY A 605 -27.73 -22.27 -19.47
CA GLY A 605 -26.80 -23.40 -19.48
C GLY A 605 -27.37 -24.62 -20.18
N LYS A 606 -26.94 -24.90 -21.42
CA LYS A 606 -27.16 -26.23 -22.01
C LYS A 606 -26.33 -27.25 -21.21
N GLU A 607 -26.94 -28.40 -20.91
CA GLU A 607 -26.26 -29.57 -20.34
C GLU A 607 -24.97 -29.87 -21.12
N ARG A 608 -23.84 -29.96 -20.42
CA ARG A 608 -22.63 -30.59 -20.99
C ARG A 608 -22.96 -32.06 -21.27
N ARG A 609 -22.77 -32.51 -22.52
CA ARG A 609 -22.81 -33.94 -22.85
C ARG A 609 -21.73 -34.66 -22.04
N LYS A 610 -22.13 -35.78 -21.43
CA LYS A 610 -21.31 -36.70 -20.64
C LYS A 610 -20.08 -37.21 -21.37
#